data_AF-A0AAX3W2G7-F1
#
_entry.id   AF-A0AAX3W2G7-F1
#
_cell.length_a   1.000
_cell.length_b   1.000
_cell.length_c   1.000
_cell.angle_alpha   90.00
_cell.angle_beta   90.00
_cell.angle_gamma   90.00
#
_symmetry.space_group_name_H-M   'P 1'
#
loop_
_entity.id
_entity.type
_entity.pdbx_description
1 polymer ?
#
loop_
_entity_poly.entity_id
_entity_poly.type
_entity_poly.pdbx_seq_one_letter_code
_entity_poly.pdbx_strand_id
1 'polypeptide(L)'
;MNKQINDLLRMNYANSQVKKYLKKEFEINMYHLKILKYMYNRKEQSSFTTGELKALLNINQTMLTHVISYLEDLDYYEKQRAKHDERKILIIVETRHRIKIETLIHQVTKDLKTLLIERYDTINSNQIIEITLYINDQLVSIKKDIVEGYRLSMDQLMLLILIQQYQNEVCTLKAIKLKFNWDMVKINKAVKALVKLNYVMKYRNEQDERMVLVSIKKSAEEEVNKIINKLFILNTFDYRGRDKAMIK
;
A
#
# COMPACT_ATOMS: atom_id res chain seq x y z
N MET A 1 6.47 -10.20 18.12
CA MET A 1 7.51 -9.86 17.12
C MET A 1 7.40 -10.71 15.84
N ASN A 2 7.74 -12.02 15.81
CA ASN A 2 7.73 -12.81 14.56
C ASN A 2 6.40 -12.85 13.80
N LYS A 3 5.25 -12.87 14.51
CA LYS A 3 3.92 -12.79 13.89
C LYS A 3 3.68 -11.45 13.19
N GLN A 4 3.94 -10.33 13.86
CA GLN A 4 3.76 -8.98 13.33
C GLN A 4 4.68 -8.67 12.14
N ILE A 5 5.93 -9.17 12.17
CA ILE A 5 6.88 -9.11 11.05
C ILE A 5 6.31 -9.82 9.82
N ASN A 6 5.79 -11.05 10.01
CA ASN A 6 5.15 -11.80 8.93
C ASN A 6 3.92 -11.08 8.37
N ASP A 7 3.13 -10.47 9.25
CA ASP A 7 1.92 -9.73 8.88
C ASP A 7 2.27 -8.48 8.03
N LEU A 8 3.31 -7.72 8.38
CA LEU A 8 3.74 -6.55 7.60
C LEU A 8 4.26 -6.96 6.20
N LEU A 9 5.07 -8.01 6.10
CA LEU A 9 5.55 -8.54 4.82
C LEU A 9 4.38 -8.96 3.92
N ARG A 10 3.42 -9.67 4.51
CA ARG A 10 2.17 -10.11 3.89
C ARG A 10 1.34 -8.92 3.38
N MET A 11 1.08 -7.93 4.24
CA MET A 11 0.32 -6.72 3.89
C MET A 11 0.98 -5.92 2.77
N ASN A 12 2.30 -5.75 2.82
CA ASN A 12 3.03 -5.05 1.76
C ASN A 12 2.91 -5.79 0.42
N TYR A 13 3.02 -7.11 0.44
CA TYR A 13 2.83 -7.93 -0.75
C TYR A 13 1.40 -7.84 -1.28
N ALA A 14 0.38 -7.97 -0.42
CA ALA A 14 -1.03 -7.82 -0.79
C ALA A 14 -1.31 -6.44 -1.42
N ASN A 15 -0.89 -5.36 -0.77
CA ASN A 15 -1.02 -3.99 -1.28
C ASN A 15 -0.38 -3.82 -2.66
N SER A 16 0.77 -4.46 -2.91
CA SER A 16 1.43 -4.45 -4.21
C SER A 16 0.60 -5.18 -5.28
N GLN A 17 0.00 -6.33 -4.95
CA GLN A 17 -0.88 -7.06 -5.87
C GLN A 17 -2.14 -6.25 -6.18
N VAL A 18 -2.78 -5.67 -5.17
CA VAL A 18 -3.97 -4.83 -5.39
C VAL A 18 -3.65 -3.63 -6.28
N LYS A 19 -2.53 -2.93 -6.05
CA LYS A 19 -2.12 -1.81 -6.91
C LYS A 19 -1.94 -2.22 -8.36
N LYS A 20 -1.34 -3.39 -8.62
CA LYS A 20 -1.17 -3.94 -9.96
C LYS A 20 -2.51 -4.27 -10.60
N TYR A 21 -3.39 -4.93 -9.85
CA TYR A 21 -4.73 -5.29 -10.27
C TYR A 21 -5.56 -4.06 -10.65
N LEU A 22 -5.69 -3.07 -9.74
CA LEU A 22 -6.46 -1.85 -10.00
C LEU A 22 -5.98 -1.10 -11.26
N LYS A 23 -4.66 -1.02 -11.44
CA LYS A 23 -4.07 -0.39 -12.62
C LYS A 23 -4.34 -1.17 -13.90
N LYS A 24 -4.28 -2.51 -13.85
CA LYS A 24 -4.41 -3.36 -15.03
C LYS A 24 -5.87 -3.49 -15.49
N GLU A 25 -6.80 -3.63 -14.55
CA GLU A 25 -8.19 -3.98 -14.86
C GLU A 25 -9.12 -2.76 -14.95
N PHE A 26 -8.77 -1.64 -14.29
CA PHE A 26 -9.64 -0.45 -14.26
C PHE A 26 -8.88 0.86 -14.52
N GLU A 27 -7.58 0.80 -14.77
CA GLU A 27 -6.71 1.98 -14.94
C GLU A 27 -6.70 2.95 -13.73
N ILE A 28 -7.20 2.52 -12.57
CA ILE A 28 -7.26 3.34 -11.36
C ILE A 28 -6.15 3.01 -10.36
N ASN A 29 -5.89 3.93 -9.43
CA ASN A 29 -4.99 3.74 -8.31
C ASN A 29 -5.74 3.78 -6.97
N MET A 30 -5.01 3.72 -5.86
CA MET A 30 -5.61 3.71 -4.51
C MET A 30 -6.34 5.01 -4.14
N TYR A 31 -5.87 6.17 -4.62
CA TYR A 31 -6.56 7.45 -4.40
C TYR A 31 -7.90 7.48 -5.14
N HIS A 32 -7.90 7.02 -6.40
CA HIS A 32 -9.12 6.88 -7.19
C HIS A 32 -10.12 5.94 -6.52
N LEU A 33 -9.69 4.74 -6.11
CA LEU A 33 -10.55 3.79 -5.40
C LEU A 33 -11.13 4.38 -4.11
N LYS A 34 -10.33 5.14 -3.34
CA LYS A 34 -10.78 5.80 -2.11
C LYS A 34 -11.86 6.85 -2.38
N ILE A 35 -11.72 7.67 -3.42
CA ILE A 35 -12.75 8.63 -3.84
C ILE A 35 -14.02 7.89 -4.27
N LEU A 36 -13.92 6.92 -5.17
CA LEU A 36 -15.08 6.21 -5.72
C LEU A 36 -15.83 5.45 -4.63
N LYS A 37 -15.11 4.83 -3.68
CA LYS A 37 -15.70 4.17 -2.53
C LYS A 37 -16.38 5.16 -1.58
N TYR A 38 -15.79 6.33 -1.36
CA TYR A 38 -16.40 7.39 -0.57
C TYR A 38 -17.72 7.88 -1.17
N MET A 39 -17.75 8.10 -2.50
CA MET A 39 -18.97 8.45 -3.23
C MET A 39 -20.00 7.34 -3.15
N TYR A 40 -19.60 6.07 -3.37
CA TYR A 40 -20.47 4.90 -3.27
C TYR A 40 -21.18 4.80 -1.93
N ASN A 41 -20.48 5.08 -0.83
CA ASN A 41 -21.06 5.06 0.52
C ASN A 41 -22.07 6.20 0.78
N ARG A 42 -22.09 7.23 -0.07
CA ARG A 42 -22.95 8.43 0.05
C ARG A 42 -23.88 8.53 -1.15
N LYS A 43 -24.72 7.52 -1.36
CA LYS A 43 -25.61 7.41 -2.54
C LYS A 43 -26.56 8.61 -2.69
N GLU A 44 -27.01 9.18 -1.57
CA GLU A 44 -27.93 10.33 -1.55
C GLU A 44 -27.28 11.68 -1.92
N GLN A 45 -25.94 11.79 -1.87
CA GLN A 45 -25.24 13.07 -2.09
C GLN A 45 -24.90 13.27 -3.57
N SER A 46 -25.60 14.12 -4.31
CA SER A 46 -25.35 14.31 -5.75
C SER A 46 -24.11 15.15 -6.08
N SER A 47 -23.58 15.91 -5.12
CA SER A 47 -22.44 16.82 -5.33
C SER A 47 -21.42 16.74 -4.21
N PHE A 48 -20.14 16.75 -4.56
CA PHE A 48 -19.00 16.70 -3.63
C PHE A 48 -18.06 17.89 -3.88
N THR A 49 -17.35 18.35 -2.86
CA THR A 49 -16.43 19.49 -2.98
C THR A 49 -14.97 19.04 -3.12
N THR A 50 -14.11 19.81 -3.78
CA THR A 50 -12.67 19.49 -3.78
C THR A 50 -12.07 19.56 -2.37
N GLY A 51 -12.60 20.41 -1.49
CA GLY A 51 -12.16 20.53 -0.09
C GLY A 51 -12.36 19.24 0.70
N GLU A 52 -13.52 18.59 0.56
CA GLU A 52 -13.76 17.32 1.25
C GLU A 52 -12.89 16.19 0.69
N LEU A 53 -12.67 16.13 -0.64
CA LEU A 53 -11.86 15.09 -1.27
C LEU A 53 -10.39 15.27 -0.89
N LYS A 54 -9.95 16.52 -0.73
CA LYS A 54 -8.63 16.82 -0.16
C LYS A 54 -8.48 16.28 1.25
N ALA A 55 -9.47 16.50 2.11
CA ALA A 55 -9.47 16.04 3.49
C ALA A 55 -9.50 14.50 3.56
N LEU A 56 -10.32 13.86 2.72
CA LEU A 56 -10.41 12.40 2.60
C LEU A 56 -9.06 11.75 2.25
N LEU A 57 -8.34 12.33 1.30
CA LEU A 57 -7.10 11.76 0.77
C LEU A 57 -5.85 12.20 1.55
N ASN A 58 -5.93 13.30 2.31
CA ASN A 58 -4.80 13.93 3.00
C ASN A 58 -3.61 14.21 2.05
N ILE A 59 -3.88 14.84 0.92
CA ILE A 59 -2.89 15.17 -0.12
C ILE A 59 -2.85 16.68 -0.43
N ASN A 60 -1.79 17.10 -1.11
CA ASN A 60 -1.68 18.49 -1.59
C ASN A 60 -2.64 18.77 -2.78
N GLN A 61 -2.85 20.05 -3.06
CA GLN A 61 -3.80 20.51 -4.07
C GLN A 61 -3.44 20.09 -5.50
N THR A 62 -2.15 20.11 -5.83
CA THR A 62 -1.65 19.72 -7.17
C THR A 62 -1.98 18.26 -7.45
N MET A 63 -1.67 17.38 -6.49
CA MET A 63 -1.97 15.96 -6.59
C MET A 63 -3.47 15.70 -6.66
N LEU A 64 -4.26 16.40 -5.84
CA LEU A 64 -5.72 16.29 -5.90
C LEU A 64 -6.25 16.64 -7.29
N THR A 65 -5.76 17.73 -7.89
CA THR A 65 -6.20 18.19 -9.22
C THR A 65 -5.95 17.12 -10.30
N HIS A 66 -4.80 16.45 -10.24
CA HIS A 66 -4.52 15.33 -11.15
C HIS A 66 -5.46 14.14 -10.91
N VAL A 67 -5.64 13.74 -9.65
CA VAL A 67 -6.50 12.60 -9.27
C VAL A 67 -7.95 12.84 -9.70
N ILE A 68 -8.48 14.06 -9.50
CA ILE A 68 -9.87 14.34 -9.85
C ILE A 68 -10.08 14.49 -11.35
N SER A 69 -9.11 15.08 -12.06
CA SER A 69 -9.24 15.25 -13.51
C SER A 69 -9.18 13.89 -14.22
N TYR A 70 -8.33 12.99 -13.74
CA TYR A 70 -8.25 11.64 -14.29
C TYR A 70 -9.55 10.85 -14.09
N LEU A 71 -10.23 10.99 -12.95
CA LEU A 71 -11.52 10.33 -12.74
C LEU A 71 -12.66 10.93 -13.58
N GLU A 72 -12.61 12.22 -13.88
CA GLU A 72 -13.53 12.85 -14.84
C GLU A 72 -13.25 12.37 -16.27
N ASP A 73 -11.99 12.26 -16.69
CA ASP A 73 -11.62 11.73 -18.00
C ASP A 73 -12.12 10.28 -18.17
N LEU A 74 -12.13 9.52 -17.08
CA LEU A 74 -12.72 8.18 -17.01
C LEU A 74 -14.25 8.19 -16.82
N ASP A 75 -14.91 9.34 -16.91
CA ASP A 75 -16.37 9.52 -16.86
C ASP A 75 -16.99 8.88 -15.58
N TYR A 76 -16.35 9.09 -14.42
CA TYR A 76 -16.94 8.72 -13.12
C TYR A 76 -17.76 9.84 -12.48
N TYR A 77 -17.68 11.05 -13.01
CA TYR A 77 -18.42 12.24 -12.61
C TYR A 77 -18.11 13.41 -13.55
N GLU A 78 -18.81 14.53 -13.37
CA GLU A 78 -18.50 15.80 -14.02
C GLU A 78 -17.93 16.81 -13.03
N LYS A 79 -17.00 17.66 -13.47
CA LYS A 79 -16.56 18.84 -12.71
C LYS A 79 -17.31 20.08 -13.18
N GLN A 80 -17.90 20.81 -12.25
CA GLN A 80 -18.59 22.07 -12.51
C GLN A 80 -18.07 23.16 -11.57
N ARG A 81 -18.07 24.42 -12.03
CA ARG A 81 -17.80 25.56 -11.13
C ARG A 81 -19.07 25.89 -10.34
N ALA A 82 -18.92 26.23 -9.06
CA ALA A 82 -20.06 26.63 -8.25
C ALA A 82 -20.65 27.96 -8.74
N LYS A 83 -21.98 28.03 -8.88
CA LYS A 83 -22.68 29.21 -9.43
C LYS A 83 -22.43 30.52 -8.66
N HIS A 84 -22.20 30.43 -7.35
CA HIS A 84 -22.02 31.59 -6.47
C HIS A 84 -20.56 31.92 -6.17
N ASP A 85 -19.63 31.04 -6.54
CA ASP A 85 -18.20 31.20 -6.34
C ASP A 85 -17.46 30.34 -7.36
N GLU A 86 -17.17 30.93 -8.53
CA GLU A 86 -16.58 30.20 -9.65
C GLU A 86 -15.19 29.65 -9.36
N ARG A 87 -14.55 30.07 -8.25
CA ARG A 87 -13.27 29.51 -7.78
C ARG A 87 -13.44 28.13 -7.15
N LYS A 88 -14.67 27.78 -6.74
CA LYS A 88 -14.99 26.46 -6.18
C LYS A 88 -15.39 25.49 -7.28
N ILE A 89 -14.78 24.30 -7.23
CA ILE A 89 -15.12 23.18 -8.11
C ILE A 89 -16.02 22.22 -7.32
N LEU A 90 -17.14 21.88 -7.95
CA LEU A 90 -18.08 20.86 -7.53
C LEU A 90 -17.89 19.63 -8.41
N ILE A 91 -18.00 18.46 -7.78
CA ILE A 91 -17.96 17.17 -8.44
C ILE A 91 -19.38 16.62 -8.45
N ILE A 92 -19.98 16.48 -9.63
CA ILE A 92 -21.39 16.12 -9.82
C ILE A 92 -21.50 14.65 -10.21
N VAL A 93 -22.25 13.88 -9.42
CA VAL A 93 -22.41 12.43 -9.60
C VAL A 93 -23.88 12.11 -9.92
N GLU A 94 -24.19 12.19 -11.20
CA GLU A 94 -25.47 11.78 -11.78
C GLU A 94 -25.74 10.28 -11.70
N THR A 95 -26.98 9.87 -11.97
CA THR A 95 -27.41 8.45 -11.96
C THR A 95 -26.53 7.55 -12.83
N ARG A 96 -26.13 8.01 -14.02
CA ARG A 96 -25.23 7.24 -14.92
C ARG A 96 -23.87 6.96 -14.26
N HIS A 97 -23.31 7.97 -13.60
CA HIS A 97 -22.07 7.85 -12.85
C HIS A 97 -22.23 6.93 -11.65
N ARG A 98 -23.36 7.00 -10.94
CA ARG A 98 -23.67 6.12 -9.81
C ARG A 98 -23.65 4.65 -10.18
N ILE A 99 -24.31 4.30 -11.28
CA ILE A 99 -24.33 2.92 -11.79
C ILE A 99 -22.90 2.45 -12.09
N LYS A 100 -22.09 3.28 -12.77
CA LYS A 100 -20.70 2.96 -13.09
C LYS A 100 -19.82 2.75 -11.86
N ILE A 101 -19.94 3.64 -10.87
CA ILE A 101 -19.23 3.53 -9.58
C ILE A 101 -19.66 2.23 -8.87
N GLU A 102 -20.95 1.95 -8.81
CA GLU A 102 -21.49 0.76 -8.18
C GLU A 102 -21.00 -0.52 -8.84
N THR A 103 -21.00 -0.60 -10.17
CA THR A 103 -20.45 -1.73 -10.92
C THR A 103 -18.97 -1.94 -10.60
N LEU A 104 -18.16 -0.87 -10.59
CA LEU A 104 -16.75 -0.97 -10.25
C LEU A 104 -16.54 -1.47 -8.82
N ILE A 105 -17.26 -0.90 -7.84
CA ILE A 105 -17.09 -1.29 -6.43
C ILE A 105 -17.48 -2.74 -6.20
N HIS A 106 -18.54 -3.23 -6.84
CA HIS A 106 -18.92 -4.64 -6.77
C HIS A 106 -17.86 -5.56 -7.40
N GLN A 107 -17.36 -5.20 -8.59
CA GLN A 107 -16.35 -6.00 -9.27
C GLN A 107 -15.03 -6.05 -8.48
N VAL A 108 -14.53 -4.89 -8.03
CA VAL A 108 -13.34 -4.81 -7.17
C VAL A 108 -13.55 -5.62 -5.90
N THR A 109 -14.71 -5.52 -5.25
CA THR A 109 -15.01 -6.31 -4.04
C THR A 109 -14.92 -7.81 -4.32
N LYS A 110 -15.53 -8.29 -5.41
CA LYS A 110 -15.51 -9.70 -5.80
C LYS A 110 -14.08 -10.19 -6.07
N ASP A 111 -13.31 -9.46 -6.85
CA ASP A 111 -11.99 -9.91 -7.30
C ASP A 111 -10.94 -9.80 -6.19
N LEU A 112 -11.07 -8.80 -5.31
CA LEU A 112 -10.25 -8.73 -4.10
C LEU A 112 -10.53 -9.89 -3.14
N LYS A 113 -11.78 -10.38 -3.06
CA LYS A 113 -12.09 -11.58 -2.27
C LYS A 113 -11.28 -12.76 -2.80
N THR A 114 -11.26 -12.99 -4.10
CA THR A 114 -10.44 -14.05 -4.70
C THR A 114 -8.93 -13.82 -4.45
N LEU A 115 -8.44 -12.60 -4.70
CA LEU A 115 -7.02 -12.27 -4.58
C LEU A 115 -6.47 -12.35 -3.14
N LEU A 116 -7.30 -12.07 -2.14
CA LEU A 116 -6.90 -11.94 -0.73
C LEU A 116 -7.37 -13.11 0.14
N ILE A 117 -8.55 -13.69 -0.06
CA ILE A 117 -9.07 -14.77 0.80
C ILE A 117 -8.22 -16.04 0.64
N GLU A 118 -7.73 -16.36 -0.56
CA GLU A 118 -6.79 -17.48 -0.78
C GLU A 118 -5.48 -17.34 0.03
N ARG A 119 -5.21 -16.17 0.60
CA ARG A 119 -3.97 -15.86 1.32
C ARG A 119 -4.18 -15.41 2.76
N TYR A 120 -5.42 -15.14 3.17
CA TYR A 120 -5.78 -14.57 4.47
C TYR A 120 -7.15 -15.08 4.94
N ASP A 121 -7.15 -16.16 5.73
CA ASP A 121 -8.36 -16.81 6.27
C ASP A 121 -9.23 -15.91 7.17
N THR A 122 -8.78 -14.70 7.52
CA THR A 122 -9.38 -13.85 8.55
C THR A 122 -10.00 -12.54 8.03
N ILE A 123 -10.06 -12.31 6.72
CA ILE A 123 -10.60 -11.06 6.16
C ILE A 123 -12.13 -11.13 6.10
N ASN A 124 -12.81 -10.23 6.83
CA ASN A 124 -14.25 -10.02 6.67
C ASN A 124 -14.52 -9.53 5.25
N SER A 125 -15.13 -10.40 4.44
CA SER A 125 -15.30 -10.17 3.01
C SER A 125 -16.17 -8.95 2.69
N ASN A 126 -17.02 -8.50 3.62
CA ASN A 126 -17.94 -7.37 3.39
C ASN A 126 -17.26 -5.99 3.51
N GLN A 127 -16.03 -5.94 4.02
CA GLN A 127 -15.26 -4.69 4.20
C GLN A 127 -13.90 -4.76 3.48
N ILE A 128 -13.79 -5.59 2.45
CA ILE A 128 -12.48 -5.90 1.85
C ILE A 128 -11.80 -4.69 1.21
N ILE A 129 -12.58 -3.75 0.66
CA ILE A 129 -12.07 -2.50 0.11
C ILE A 129 -11.59 -1.60 1.24
N GLU A 130 -12.37 -1.47 2.32
CA GLU A 130 -12.02 -0.68 3.50
C GLU A 130 -10.72 -1.17 4.14
N ILE A 131 -10.58 -2.49 4.32
CA ILE A 131 -9.36 -3.12 4.83
C ILE A 131 -8.19 -2.84 3.88
N THR A 132 -8.40 -2.96 2.57
CA THR A 132 -7.38 -2.68 1.56
C THR A 132 -6.90 -1.23 1.61
N LEU A 133 -7.82 -0.28 1.71
CA LEU A 133 -7.50 1.14 1.83
C LEU A 133 -6.78 1.45 3.14
N TYR A 134 -7.20 0.84 4.24
CA TYR A 134 -6.50 0.97 5.53
C TYR A 134 -5.07 0.43 5.45
N ILE A 135 -4.86 -0.77 4.90
CA ILE A 135 -3.52 -1.35 4.70
C ILE A 135 -2.66 -0.37 3.89
N ASN A 136 -3.23 0.23 2.84
CA ASN A 136 -2.53 1.19 2.01
C ASN A 136 -2.09 2.43 2.82
N ASP A 137 -3.01 3.03 3.57
CA ASP A 137 -2.75 4.22 4.38
C ASP A 137 -1.66 3.95 5.43
N GLN A 138 -1.70 2.78 6.11
CA GLN A 138 -0.66 2.38 7.06
C GLN A 138 0.71 2.25 6.38
N LEU A 139 0.78 1.60 5.21
CA LEU A 139 2.04 1.46 4.48
C LEU A 139 2.57 2.79 3.94
N VAL A 140 1.69 3.74 3.62
CA VAL A 140 2.10 5.12 3.26
C VAL A 140 2.68 5.85 4.46
N SER A 141 2.07 5.71 5.65
CA SER A 141 2.60 6.29 6.90
C SER A 141 3.97 5.70 7.22
N ILE A 142 4.10 4.38 7.23
CA ILE A 142 5.38 3.69 7.44
C ILE A 142 6.44 4.18 6.45
N LYS A 143 6.08 4.29 5.17
CA LYS A 143 7.00 4.80 4.14
C LYS A 143 7.50 6.20 4.47
N LYS A 144 6.64 7.09 4.95
CA LYS A 144 7.02 8.44 5.34
C LYS A 144 8.02 8.41 6.50
N ASP A 145 7.67 7.68 7.56
CA ASP A 145 8.50 7.57 8.77
C ASP A 145 9.89 7.01 8.48
N ILE A 146 10.01 6.00 7.61
CA ILE A 146 11.33 5.43 7.29
C ILE A 146 12.17 6.29 6.36
N VAL A 147 11.53 7.05 5.46
CA VAL A 147 12.25 7.95 4.56
C VAL A 147 12.80 9.13 5.36
N GLU A 148 11.98 9.72 6.23
CA GLU A 148 12.35 10.87 7.06
C GLU A 148 13.33 10.46 8.18
N GLY A 149 13.11 9.32 8.83
CA GLY A 149 13.91 8.89 9.98
C GLY A 149 15.19 8.12 9.64
N TYR A 150 15.17 7.30 8.59
CA TYR A 150 16.23 6.31 8.33
C TYR A 150 16.80 6.35 6.91
N ARG A 151 16.28 7.22 6.04
CA ARG A 151 16.65 7.31 4.62
C ARG A 151 16.55 5.96 3.88
N LEU A 152 15.63 5.11 4.34
CA LEU A 152 15.35 3.81 3.74
C LEU A 152 14.13 3.90 2.82
N SER A 153 14.16 3.15 1.72
CA SER A 153 12.98 2.89 0.91
C SER A 153 12.16 1.74 1.49
N MET A 154 10.88 1.65 1.11
CA MET A 154 10.04 0.50 1.51
C MET A 154 10.64 -0.83 1.07
N ASP A 155 11.23 -0.91 -0.13
CA ASP A 155 11.85 -2.15 -0.59
C ASP A 155 13.05 -2.55 0.28
N GLN A 156 13.87 -1.56 0.68
CA GLN A 156 15.01 -1.78 1.57
C GLN A 156 14.56 -2.22 2.97
N LEU A 157 13.52 -1.58 3.51
CA LEU A 157 12.93 -1.98 4.79
C LEU A 157 12.41 -3.43 4.73
N MET A 158 11.63 -3.79 3.70
CA MET A 158 11.09 -5.14 3.55
C MET A 158 12.21 -6.19 3.47
N LEU A 159 13.32 -5.86 2.80
CA LEU A 159 14.51 -6.73 2.80
C LEU A 159 15.12 -6.89 4.18
N LEU A 160 15.33 -5.81 4.93
CA LEU A 160 15.88 -5.89 6.29
C LEU A 160 14.99 -6.74 7.20
N ILE A 161 13.68 -6.53 7.14
CA ILE A 161 12.68 -7.32 7.87
C ILE A 161 12.77 -8.80 7.48
N LEU A 162 12.83 -9.11 6.18
CA LEU A 162 12.95 -10.49 5.72
C LEU A 162 14.26 -11.12 6.19
N ILE A 163 15.40 -10.45 6.03
CA ILE A 163 16.71 -11.00 6.41
C ILE A 163 16.77 -11.22 7.93
N GLN A 164 16.20 -10.31 8.73
CA GLN A 164 16.12 -10.45 10.19
C GLN A 164 15.32 -11.69 10.61
N GLN A 165 14.32 -12.13 9.83
CA GLN A 165 13.57 -13.35 10.11
C GLN A 165 14.40 -14.62 10.01
N TYR A 166 15.49 -14.60 9.25
CA TYR A 166 16.34 -15.76 9.11
C TYR A 166 17.16 -16.02 10.38
N GLN A 167 17.19 -15.14 11.40
CA GLN A 167 17.72 -15.39 12.76
C GLN A 167 18.92 -16.37 12.83
N ASN A 168 20.01 -16.07 12.09
CA ASN A 168 21.27 -16.84 11.94
C ASN A 168 21.34 -17.82 10.75
N GLU A 169 20.24 -18.06 10.04
CA GLU A 169 20.23 -18.71 8.73
C GLU A 169 20.56 -17.71 7.61
N VAL A 170 20.99 -18.26 6.47
CA VAL A 170 21.46 -17.44 5.35
C VAL A 170 20.32 -17.11 4.38
N CYS A 171 20.05 -15.83 4.15
CA CYS A 171 19.03 -15.41 3.19
C CYS A 171 19.61 -15.40 1.76
N THR A 172 19.06 -16.21 0.86
CA THR A 172 19.49 -16.25 -0.55
C THR A 172 18.72 -15.27 -1.42
N LEU A 173 19.32 -14.76 -2.50
CA LEU A 173 18.59 -13.94 -3.48
C LEU A 173 17.39 -14.68 -4.10
N LYS A 174 17.47 -16.02 -4.20
CA LYS A 174 16.37 -16.87 -4.67
C LYS A 174 15.21 -16.87 -3.66
N ALA A 175 15.49 -16.95 -2.36
CA ALA A 175 14.48 -16.87 -1.31
C ALA A 175 13.77 -15.49 -1.32
N ILE A 176 14.54 -14.41 -1.48
CA ILE A 176 13.99 -13.05 -1.63
C ILE A 176 13.04 -12.97 -2.84
N LYS A 177 13.46 -13.52 -3.99
CA LYS A 177 12.64 -13.57 -5.21
C LYS A 177 11.34 -14.31 -4.98
N LEU A 178 11.39 -15.49 -4.35
CA LEU A 178 10.20 -16.29 -4.05
C LEU A 178 9.26 -15.57 -3.08
N LYS A 179 9.81 -14.96 -2.01
CA LYS A 179 9.02 -14.30 -0.97
C LYS A 179 8.27 -13.06 -1.50
N PHE A 180 8.94 -12.22 -2.29
CA PHE A 180 8.38 -10.95 -2.75
C PHE A 180 7.82 -10.96 -4.17
N ASN A 181 8.09 -12.01 -4.94
CA ASN A 181 7.87 -12.04 -6.38
C ASN A 181 8.48 -10.82 -7.11
N TRP A 182 9.71 -10.46 -6.73
CA TRP A 182 10.48 -9.40 -7.37
C TRP A 182 11.40 -9.96 -8.44
N ASP A 183 11.62 -9.18 -9.50
CA ASP A 183 12.67 -9.50 -10.46
C ASP A 183 14.07 -9.28 -9.84
N MET A 184 15.08 -9.91 -10.46
CA MET A 184 16.45 -9.86 -9.97
C MET A 184 17.06 -8.45 -10.04
N VAL A 185 16.58 -7.57 -10.92
CA VAL A 185 17.08 -6.20 -11.05
C VAL A 185 16.66 -5.40 -9.83
N LYS A 186 15.39 -5.47 -9.46
CA LYS A 186 14.84 -4.84 -8.26
C LYS A 186 15.54 -5.33 -6.99
N ILE A 187 15.71 -6.64 -6.85
CA ILE A 187 16.41 -7.25 -5.71
C ILE A 187 17.85 -6.72 -5.62
N ASN A 188 18.61 -6.78 -6.71
CA ASN A 188 20.00 -6.32 -6.72
C ASN A 188 20.12 -4.82 -6.42
N LYS A 189 19.21 -3.99 -6.94
CA LYS A 189 19.19 -2.54 -6.65
C LYS A 189 19.00 -2.27 -5.15
N ALA A 190 18.04 -2.95 -4.53
CA ALA A 190 17.74 -2.76 -3.11
C ALA A 190 18.87 -3.30 -2.21
N VAL A 191 19.42 -4.50 -2.50
CA VAL A 191 20.57 -5.06 -1.77
C VAL A 191 21.80 -4.17 -1.91
N LYS A 192 22.13 -3.70 -3.13
CA LYS A 192 23.29 -2.81 -3.36
C LYS A 192 23.18 -1.52 -2.54
N ALA A 193 21.97 -0.97 -2.43
CA ALA A 193 21.75 0.22 -1.61
C ALA A 193 21.95 -0.08 -0.11
N LEU A 194 21.45 -1.21 0.41
CA LEU A 194 21.67 -1.62 1.79
C LEU A 194 23.14 -1.92 2.11
N VAL A 195 23.90 -2.46 1.15
CA VAL A 195 25.35 -2.65 1.28
C VAL A 195 26.05 -1.28 1.39
N LYS A 196 25.67 -0.31 0.55
CA LYS A 196 26.21 1.07 0.60
C LYS A 196 25.88 1.78 1.92
N LEU A 197 24.70 1.51 2.48
CA LEU A 197 24.27 2.02 3.79
C LEU A 197 24.88 1.24 4.97
N ASN A 198 25.75 0.26 4.71
CA ASN A 198 26.42 -0.55 5.72
C ASN A 198 25.49 -1.41 6.60
N TYR A 199 24.25 -1.68 6.17
CA TYR A 199 23.33 -2.54 6.92
C TYR A 199 23.56 -4.03 6.67
N VAL A 200 23.90 -4.40 5.43
CA VAL A 200 24.00 -5.81 5.01
C VAL A 200 25.32 -6.10 4.32
N MET A 201 25.69 -7.37 4.30
CA MET A 201 26.76 -7.91 3.46
C MET A 201 26.19 -8.86 2.42
N LYS A 202 26.79 -8.86 1.22
CA LYS A 202 26.43 -9.74 0.11
C LYS A 202 27.68 -10.54 -0.26
N TYR A 203 27.57 -11.86 -0.26
CA TYR A 203 28.68 -12.78 -0.52
C TYR A 203 28.20 -14.03 -1.26
N ARG A 204 29.12 -14.84 -1.76
CA ARG A 204 28.82 -16.14 -2.38
C ARG A 204 29.04 -17.24 -1.36
N ASN A 205 28.29 -18.34 -1.48
CA ASN A 205 28.55 -19.52 -0.67
C ASN A 205 29.89 -20.16 -1.10
N GLU A 206 30.69 -20.60 -0.13
CA GLU A 206 32.01 -21.21 -0.36
C GLU A 206 31.90 -22.62 -0.97
N GLN A 207 30.80 -23.33 -0.73
CA GLN A 207 30.54 -24.69 -1.23
C GLN A 207 29.77 -24.69 -2.56
N ASP A 208 29.00 -23.62 -2.84
CA ASP A 208 28.31 -23.41 -4.12
C ASP A 208 28.36 -21.93 -4.51
N GLU A 209 29.35 -21.57 -5.33
CA GLU A 209 29.54 -20.19 -5.77
C GLU A 209 28.34 -19.61 -6.53
N ARG A 210 27.43 -20.45 -7.05
CA ARG A 210 26.19 -19.98 -7.73
C ARG A 210 25.17 -19.45 -6.72
N MET A 211 25.30 -19.80 -5.45
CA MET A 211 24.46 -19.28 -4.38
C MET A 211 24.96 -17.93 -3.89
N VAL A 212 24.11 -16.92 -4.06
CA VAL A 212 24.36 -15.56 -3.57
C VAL A 212 23.55 -15.32 -2.30
N LEU A 213 24.27 -14.93 -1.25
CA LEU A 213 23.84 -14.85 0.13
C LEU A 213 23.81 -13.38 0.58
N VAL A 214 22.88 -13.06 1.48
CA VAL A 214 22.76 -11.75 2.12
C VAL A 214 22.47 -11.93 3.61
N SER A 215 23.21 -11.21 4.44
CA SER A 215 23.01 -11.18 5.89
C SER A 215 23.15 -9.75 6.44
N ILE A 216 22.52 -9.49 7.58
CA ILE A 216 22.70 -8.23 8.33
C ILE A 216 24.10 -8.24 8.93
N LYS A 217 24.81 -7.11 8.85
CA LYS A 217 26.12 -6.98 9.48
C LYS A 217 25.95 -6.96 10.99
N LYS A 218 26.84 -7.64 11.73
CA LYS A 218 26.84 -7.63 13.21
C LYS A 218 26.84 -6.21 13.80
N SER A 219 27.58 -5.28 13.19
CA SER A 219 27.62 -3.87 13.59
C SER A 219 26.32 -3.10 13.38
N ALA A 220 25.39 -3.64 12.59
CA ALA A 220 24.12 -3.00 12.22
C ALA A 220 22.89 -3.67 12.86
N GLU A 221 23.06 -4.81 13.55
CA GLU A 221 21.95 -5.56 14.15
C GLU A 221 21.13 -4.73 15.13
N GLU A 222 21.79 -3.98 16.01
CA GLU A 222 21.11 -3.14 17.01
C GLU A 222 20.26 -2.06 16.35
N GLU A 223 20.79 -1.39 15.32
CA GLU A 223 20.08 -0.35 14.58
C GLU A 223 18.90 -0.92 13.78
N VAL A 224 19.09 -2.06 13.12
CA VAL A 224 18.00 -2.75 12.40
C VAL A 224 16.89 -3.16 13.38
N ASN A 225 17.24 -3.68 14.54
CA ASN A 225 16.27 -4.02 15.59
C ASN A 225 15.52 -2.77 16.08
N LYS A 226 16.20 -1.64 16.26
CA LYS A 226 15.56 -0.36 16.63
C LYS A 226 14.56 0.11 15.57
N ILE A 227 14.95 0.07 14.29
CA ILE A 227 14.07 0.43 13.16
C ILE A 227 12.81 -0.45 13.17
N ILE A 228 13.00 -1.76 13.24
CA ILE A 228 11.91 -2.75 13.20
C ILE A 228 10.98 -2.58 14.42
N ASN A 229 11.53 -2.41 15.62
CA ASN A 229 10.75 -2.24 16.84
C ASN A 229 9.97 -0.92 16.85
N LYS A 230 10.57 0.19 16.39
CA LYS A 230 9.87 1.48 16.29
C LYS A 230 8.65 1.39 15.37
N LEU A 231 8.77 0.68 14.25
CA LEU A 231 7.66 0.47 13.33
C LEU A 231 6.52 -0.34 13.96
N PHE A 232 6.82 -1.29 14.84
CA PHE A 232 5.79 -2.08 15.54
C PHE A 232 5.12 -1.34 16.69
N ILE A 233 5.84 -0.45 17.38
CA ILE A 233 5.26 0.39 18.44
C ILE A 233 4.29 1.41 17.82
N LEU A 234 4.63 1.96 16.65
CA LEU A 234 3.81 2.97 15.97
C LEU A 234 2.60 2.39 15.22
N ASN A 235 2.65 1.13 14.80
CA ASN A 235 1.64 0.54 13.90
C ASN A 235 1.09 -0.79 14.45
N THR A 236 0.45 -0.77 15.62
CA THR A 236 -0.36 -1.92 16.06
C THR A 236 -1.49 -2.17 15.06
N PHE A 237 -1.24 -3.14 14.17
CA PHE A 237 -2.15 -3.61 13.14
C PHE A 237 -3.34 -4.37 13.74
N ASP A 238 -4.24 -3.68 14.45
CA ASP A 238 -5.50 -4.26 14.88
C ASP A 238 -6.60 -4.05 13.82
N TYR A 239 -6.71 -5.04 12.94
CA TYR A 239 -7.78 -5.15 11.95
C TYR A 239 -9.07 -5.77 12.51
N ARG A 240 -9.00 -6.41 13.68
CA ARG A 240 -10.10 -7.19 14.25
C ARG A 240 -11.06 -6.35 15.10
N GLY A 241 -10.64 -5.16 15.53
CA GLY A 241 -11.44 -4.27 16.38
C GLY A 241 -12.18 -3.12 15.69
N ARG A 242 -12.06 -2.93 14.36
CA ARG A 242 -12.51 -1.68 13.69
C ARG A 242 -13.76 -1.78 12.81
N ASP A 243 -14.64 -2.76 13.06
CA ASP A 243 -16.00 -2.81 12.47
C ASP A 243 -16.84 -1.53 12.74
N LYS A 244 -16.42 -0.65 13.66
CA LYS A 244 -17.22 0.51 14.10
C LYS A 244 -16.69 1.89 13.71
N ALA A 245 -15.45 2.01 13.19
CA ALA A 245 -14.80 3.32 13.07
C ALA A 245 -14.83 3.94 11.65
N MET A 246 -15.13 3.15 10.61
CA MET A 246 -15.23 3.66 9.23
C MET A 246 -16.67 4.03 8.79
N ILE A 247 -17.62 3.99 9.73
CA ILE A 247 -19.04 4.35 9.52
C ILE A 247 -19.34 5.73 10.13
N LYS A 248 -18.42 6.69 10.04
CA LYS A 248 -18.72 8.11 10.33
C LYS A 248 -18.27 9.00 9.18
#